data_AF-A0A450Y721-F1
#
_entry.id   AF-A0A450Y721-F1
#
_cell.length_a   1.000
_cell.length_b   1.000
_cell.length_c   1.000
_cell.angle_alpha   90.00
_cell.angle_beta   90.00
_cell.angle_gamma   90.00
#
_symmetry.space_group_name_H-M   'P 1'
#
loop_
_entity.id
_entity.type
_entity.pdbx_description
1 polymer ?
#
loop_
_entity_poly.entity_id
_entity_poly.type
_entity_poly.pdbx_seq_one_letter_code
_entity_poly.pdbx_strand_id
1 'polypeptide(L)'
;MKQEQLNRITELVCGIVNGYVQFIPASYPIFHYACNVLQFAWAVDANLEQLTRARTPQRGKEDDSDPEPIRKMDSSLSSEPRQPQPKLQPRPLVFIKEALLSELPAEHRCWTGNDANKRGYNGRIPAGENPVYLELHWRKDSKASRKLVGGFILDVTALEKEGYLVGLSDGDIRVRLMREPDGRVYVGRSVEKRIPIGEVST
;
A
#
# COMPACT_ATOMS: atom_id res chain seq x y z
N MET A 1 -12.04 49.47 1.25
CA MET A 1 -10.58 49.64 1.11
C MET A 1 -9.72 48.48 1.62
N LYS A 2 -10.11 47.71 2.65
CA LYS A 2 -9.28 46.58 3.15
C LYS A 2 -9.25 45.34 2.21
N GLN A 3 -10.31 45.12 1.43
CA GLN A 3 -10.42 43.95 0.54
C GLN A 3 -9.41 43.97 -0.63
N GLU A 4 -9.15 45.14 -1.21
CA GLU A 4 -8.24 45.27 -2.37
C GLU A 4 -6.78 45.02 -2.01
N GLN A 5 -6.38 45.36 -0.78
CA GLN A 5 -5.01 45.06 -0.32
C GLN A 5 -4.79 43.56 -0.12
N LEU A 6 -5.81 42.84 0.34
CA LEU A 6 -5.72 41.38 0.50
C LEU A 6 -5.53 40.70 -0.86
N ASN A 7 -6.29 41.11 -1.88
CA ASN A 7 -6.19 40.54 -3.22
C ASN A 7 -4.80 40.78 -3.86
N ARG A 8 -4.22 41.98 -3.69
CA ARG A 8 -2.88 42.28 -4.22
C ARG A 8 -1.78 41.47 -3.55
N ILE A 9 -1.89 41.22 -2.25
CA ILE A 9 -0.90 40.40 -1.53
C ILE A 9 -1.02 38.94 -1.99
N THR A 10 -2.23 38.42 -2.14
CA THR A 10 -2.46 37.05 -2.62
C THR A 10 -1.92 36.85 -4.04
N GLU A 11 -2.18 37.78 -4.96
CA GLU A 11 -1.65 37.71 -6.32
C GLU A 11 -0.12 37.75 -6.37
N LEU A 12 0.51 38.58 -5.53
CA LEU A 12 1.97 38.65 -5.43
C LEU A 12 2.57 37.32 -4.94
N VAL A 13 1.99 36.74 -3.89
CA VAL A 13 2.45 35.46 -3.33
C VAL A 13 2.26 34.33 -4.34
N CYS A 14 1.11 34.27 -5.02
CA CYS A 14 0.86 33.29 -6.07
C CYS A 14 1.84 33.42 -7.23
N GLY A 15 2.15 34.65 -7.67
CA GLY A 15 3.12 34.90 -8.75
C GLY A 15 4.53 34.42 -8.41
N ILE A 16 5.00 34.70 -7.19
CA ILE A 16 6.32 34.25 -6.71
C ILE A 16 6.37 32.72 -6.65
N VAL A 17 5.35 32.08 -6.07
CA VAL A 17 5.30 30.61 -5.96
C VAL A 17 5.31 29.97 -7.34
N ASN A 18 4.54 30.48 -8.30
CA ASN A 18 4.49 29.91 -9.65
C ASN A 18 5.81 30.04 -10.41
N GLY A 19 6.54 31.14 -10.22
CA GLY A 19 7.87 31.33 -10.80
C GLY A 19 8.89 30.32 -10.26
N TYR A 20 8.89 30.08 -8.94
CA TYR A 20 9.83 29.13 -8.32
C TYR A 20 9.52 27.66 -8.61
N VAL A 21 8.24 27.30 -8.79
CA VAL A 21 7.82 25.94 -9.13
C VAL A 21 8.39 25.47 -10.48
N GLN A 22 8.65 26.39 -11.42
CA GLN A 22 9.23 26.05 -12.73
C GLN A 22 10.74 25.77 -12.69
N PHE A 23 11.44 26.18 -11.63
CA PHE A 23 12.89 25.96 -11.48
C PHE A 23 13.25 24.72 -10.64
N ILE A 24 12.24 24.02 -10.11
CA ILE A 24 12.47 22.81 -9.31
C ILE A 24 12.41 21.60 -10.24
N PRO A 25 13.49 20.80 -10.35
CA PRO A 25 13.47 19.56 -11.11
C PRO A 25 12.38 18.64 -10.56
N ALA A 26 11.59 18.02 -11.44
CA ALA A 26 10.49 17.11 -11.09
C ALA A 26 10.90 15.88 -10.24
N SER A 27 12.18 15.73 -9.94
CA SER A 27 12.78 14.59 -9.24
C SER A 27 12.94 14.77 -7.73
N TYR A 28 12.46 15.87 -7.12
CA TYR A 28 12.57 16.06 -5.67
C TYR A 28 11.30 15.64 -4.90
N PRO A 29 11.31 14.50 -4.18
CA PRO A 29 10.12 13.96 -3.49
C PRO A 29 9.61 14.84 -2.34
N ILE A 30 10.44 15.74 -1.82
CA ILE A 30 10.08 16.69 -0.74
C ILE A 30 9.03 17.70 -1.23
N PHE A 31 9.10 18.13 -2.49
CA PHE A 31 8.14 19.08 -3.05
C PHE A 31 6.79 18.44 -3.33
N HIS A 32 6.76 17.18 -3.77
CA HIS A 32 5.51 16.41 -3.90
C HIS A 32 4.78 16.28 -2.56
N TYR A 33 5.52 16.01 -1.48
CA TYR A 33 4.93 15.95 -0.14
C TYR A 33 4.34 17.30 0.29
N ALA A 34 5.08 18.39 0.11
CA ALA A 34 4.62 19.73 0.48
C ALA A 34 3.39 20.19 -0.34
N CYS A 35 3.38 19.90 -1.65
CA CYS A 35 2.23 20.20 -2.52
C CYS A 35 0.98 19.39 -2.15
N ASN A 36 1.12 18.11 -1.83
CA ASN A 36 0.00 17.28 -1.37
C ASN A 36 -0.58 17.77 -0.03
N VAL A 37 0.28 18.19 0.92
CA VAL A 37 -0.18 18.76 2.21
C VAL A 37 -0.94 20.07 2.00
N LEU A 38 -0.48 20.95 1.10
CA LEU A 38 -1.16 22.19 0.76
C LEU A 38 -2.51 21.96 0.06
N GLN A 39 -2.59 21.01 -0.88
CA GLN A 39 -3.86 20.64 -1.51
C GLN A 39 -4.86 20.06 -0.50
N PHE A 40 -4.39 19.26 0.46
CA PHE A 40 -5.24 18.70 1.50
C PHE A 40 -5.81 19.78 2.44
N ALA A 41 -4.98 20.78 2.81
CA ALA A 41 -5.43 21.89 3.64
C ALA A 41 -6.53 22.73 2.96
N TRP A 42 -6.47 22.91 1.64
CA TRP A 42 -7.50 23.64 0.88
C TRP A 42 -8.78 22.83 0.66
N ALA A 43 -8.70 21.51 0.55
CA ALA A 43 -9.87 20.63 0.38
C ALA A 43 -10.72 20.49 1.66
N VAL A 44 -10.12 20.68 2.84
CA VAL A 44 -10.83 20.63 4.13
C VAL A 44 -11.75 21.83 4.32
N ASP A 45 -11.36 23.01 3.85
CA ASP A 45 -12.16 24.23 3.98
C ASP A 45 -13.44 24.16 3.12
N ALA A 46 -13.35 23.59 1.91
CA ALA A 46 -14.48 23.41 1.01
C ALA A 46 -15.52 22.37 1.51
N ASN A 47 -15.11 21.40 2.33
CA ASN A 47 -16.01 20.36 2.85
C ASN A 47 -16.77 20.79 4.12
N LEU A 48 -16.25 21.77 4.87
CA LEU A 48 -16.90 22.25 6.09
C LEU A 48 -18.21 22.99 5.78
N GLU A 49 -18.29 23.69 4.64
CA GLU A 49 -19.52 24.36 4.19
C GLU A 49 -20.62 23.39 3.73
N GLN A 50 -20.28 22.22 3.17
CA GLN A 50 -21.30 21.25 2.73
C GLN A 50 -21.96 20.54 3.92
N LEU A 51 -21.24 20.32 5.01
CA LEU A 51 -21.76 19.59 6.17
C LEU A 51 -22.85 20.37 6.94
N THR A 52 -22.89 21.70 6.82
CA THR A 52 -23.87 22.53 7.56
C THR A 52 -25.25 22.58 6.89
N ARG A 53 -25.41 22.09 5.65
CA ARG A 53 -26.66 22.24 4.87
C ARG A 53 -27.61 21.05 4.92
N ALA A 54 -27.21 19.91 5.52
CA ALA A 54 -27.91 18.63 5.36
C ALA A 54 -28.67 18.10 6.59
N ARG A 55 -29.13 18.96 7.52
CA ARG A 55 -29.96 18.51 8.65
C ARG A 55 -31.27 19.28 8.78
N THR A 56 -32.32 18.74 8.17
CA THR A 56 -33.71 18.93 8.62
C THR A 56 -34.47 17.60 8.41
N PRO A 57 -35.31 17.14 9.35
CA PRO A 57 -35.69 15.73 9.46
C PRO A 57 -37.03 15.41 8.79
N GLN A 58 -37.16 14.19 8.25
CA GLN A 58 -38.46 13.59 7.90
C GLN A 58 -38.77 12.35 8.73
N ARG A 59 -40.06 12.26 9.06
CA ARG A 59 -40.73 11.45 10.07
C ARG A 59 -41.75 10.54 9.37
N GLY A 60 -41.92 9.32 9.88
CA GLY A 60 -43.03 8.40 9.58
C GLY A 60 -42.57 7.17 8.77
N LYS A 61 -43.14 5.97 8.92
CA LYS A 61 -44.25 5.46 9.75
C LYS A 61 -44.21 3.92 9.63
N GLU A 62 -44.76 3.24 10.64
CA GLU A 62 -44.95 1.79 10.78
C GLU A 62 -45.84 1.13 9.70
N ASP A 63 -45.62 -0.17 9.47
CA ASP A 63 -46.60 -1.29 9.38
C ASP A 63 -45.86 -2.49 8.75
N ASP A 64 -45.58 -3.59 9.44
CA ASP A 64 -46.42 -4.67 9.99
C ASP A 64 -47.01 -5.64 8.94
N SER A 65 -46.96 -6.94 9.28
CA SER A 65 -47.55 -8.13 8.62
C SER A 65 -46.64 -9.02 7.74
N ASP A 66 -46.13 -10.07 8.38
CA ASP A 66 -45.95 -11.44 7.84
C ASP A 66 -47.19 -12.27 8.31
N PRO A 67 -47.68 -13.35 7.63
CA PRO A 67 -46.89 -14.57 7.43
C PRO A 67 -47.17 -15.41 6.15
N GLU A 68 -46.24 -16.35 5.90
CA GLU A 68 -46.23 -17.53 5.01
C GLU A 68 -47.54 -18.36 4.91
N PRO A 69 -47.78 -19.19 3.85
CA PRO A 69 -47.18 -20.54 3.78
C PRO A 69 -46.99 -21.23 2.40
N ILE A 70 -45.93 -22.06 2.33
CA ILE A 70 -45.83 -23.43 1.78
C ILE A 70 -46.59 -23.74 0.46
N ARG A 71 -45.82 -23.95 -0.63
CA ARG A 71 -46.13 -24.99 -1.63
C ARG A 71 -44.88 -25.77 -2.03
N LYS A 72 -44.82 -27.03 -1.59
CA LYS A 72 -44.00 -28.09 -2.17
C LYS A 72 -44.51 -28.37 -3.58
N MET A 73 -43.60 -28.47 -4.54
CA MET A 73 -43.87 -29.16 -5.79
C MET A 73 -42.59 -29.87 -6.22
N ASP A 74 -42.60 -31.18 -6.01
CA ASP A 74 -41.66 -32.14 -6.60
C ASP A 74 -41.80 -32.10 -8.12
N SER A 75 -40.68 -32.01 -8.84
CA SER A 75 -40.57 -32.59 -10.19
C SER A 75 -39.15 -32.59 -10.70
N SER A 76 -38.67 -33.81 -10.91
CA SER A 76 -37.96 -34.25 -12.12
C SER A 76 -36.51 -33.83 -12.29
N LEU A 77 -35.64 -34.71 -11.76
CA LEU A 77 -34.51 -35.33 -12.47
C LEU A 77 -34.21 -34.78 -13.88
N SER A 78 -33.15 -33.97 -13.96
CA SER A 78 -32.28 -33.92 -15.13
C SER A 78 -30.86 -34.19 -14.65
N SER A 79 -30.45 -35.45 -14.72
CA SER A 79 -29.07 -35.87 -14.52
C SER A 79 -28.28 -35.56 -15.79
N GLU A 80 -27.88 -34.29 -15.91
CA GLU A 80 -26.88 -33.87 -16.88
C GLU A 80 -25.50 -34.40 -16.42
N PRO A 81 -24.70 -35.03 -17.29
CA PRO A 81 -23.37 -35.51 -16.91
C PRO A 81 -22.51 -34.30 -16.55
N ARG A 82 -22.32 -34.07 -15.24
CA ARG A 82 -21.34 -33.10 -14.74
C ARG A 82 -19.98 -33.52 -15.29
N GLN A 83 -19.55 -32.87 -16.37
CA GLN A 83 -18.16 -32.86 -16.78
C GLN A 83 -17.33 -32.57 -15.52
N PRO A 84 -16.26 -33.33 -15.26
CA PRO A 84 -15.36 -33.02 -14.17
C PRO A 84 -14.84 -31.60 -14.44
N GLN A 85 -15.31 -30.63 -13.66
CA GLN A 85 -14.70 -29.32 -13.64
C GLN A 85 -13.21 -29.56 -13.38
N PRO A 86 -12.30 -29.10 -14.25
CA PRO A 86 -10.89 -29.21 -13.98
C PRO A 86 -10.68 -28.55 -12.62
N LYS A 87 -10.27 -29.34 -11.61
CA LYS A 87 -9.85 -28.84 -10.32
C LYS A 87 -8.88 -27.72 -10.65
N LEU A 88 -9.30 -26.47 -10.42
CA LEU A 88 -8.47 -25.29 -10.55
C LEU A 88 -7.32 -25.51 -9.57
N GLN A 89 -6.24 -26.10 -10.06
CA GLN A 89 -5.04 -26.24 -9.26
C GLN A 89 -4.65 -24.81 -8.87
N PRO A 90 -4.50 -24.51 -7.57
CA PRO A 90 -4.06 -23.20 -7.15
C PRO A 90 -2.76 -22.92 -7.87
N ARG A 91 -2.79 -21.98 -8.82
CA ARG A 91 -1.56 -21.51 -9.47
C ARG A 91 -0.69 -20.97 -8.34
N PRO A 92 0.59 -21.36 -8.26
CA PRO A 92 1.50 -20.73 -7.31
C PRO A 92 1.50 -19.23 -7.61
N LEU A 93 0.85 -18.45 -6.76
CA LEU A 93 0.88 -17.00 -6.86
C LEU A 93 2.27 -16.60 -6.37
N VAL A 94 3.16 -16.35 -7.34
CA VAL A 94 4.52 -15.89 -7.05
C VAL A 94 4.43 -14.41 -6.75
N PHE A 95 4.16 -14.07 -5.49
CA PHE A 95 4.04 -12.69 -5.02
C PHE A 95 5.37 -11.94 -5.01
N ILE A 96 6.47 -12.67 -5.06
CA ILE A 96 7.83 -12.17 -4.97
C ILE A 96 8.64 -12.89 -6.03
N LYS A 97 9.19 -12.11 -6.96
CA LYS A 97 10.09 -12.63 -7.99
C LYS A 97 11.51 -12.21 -7.64
N GLU A 98 12.42 -13.17 -7.56
CA GLU A 98 13.85 -12.89 -7.51
C GLU A 98 14.31 -12.37 -8.88
N ALA A 99 15.15 -11.33 -8.87
CA ALA A 99 15.67 -10.68 -10.06
C ALA A 99 17.17 -10.40 -9.87
N LEU A 100 17.91 -10.43 -10.97
CA LEU A 100 19.30 -10.00 -10.96
C LEU A 100 19.36 -8.49 -10.68
N LEU A 101 20.40 -8.01 -9.99
CA LEU A 101 20.54 -6.57 -9.71
C LEU A 101 20.58 -5.73 -10.99
N SER A 102 21.11 -6.28 -12.08
CA SER A 102 21.13 -5.63 -13.40
C SER A 102 19.75 -5.57 -14.08
N GLU A 103 18.78 -6.37 -13.63
CA GLU A 103 17.40 -6.35 -14.14
C GLU A 103 16.52 -5.37 -13.36
N LEU A 104 16.98 -4.89 -12.20
CA LEU A 104 16.27 -3.85 -11.47
C LEU A 104 16.39 -2.51 -12.21
N PRO A 105 15.33 -1.68 -12.21
CA PRO A 105 15.42 -0.32 -12.75
C PRO A 105 16.48 0.49 -11.99
N ALA A 106 17.04 1.52 -12.65
CA ALA A 106 18.01 2.41 -12.02
C ALA A 106 17.46 3.05 -10.73
N GLU A 107 16.16 3.39 -10.74
CA GLU A 107 15.41 3.82 -9.57
C GLU A 107 14.76 2.60 -8.90
N HIS A 108 15.47 2.01 -7.95
CA HIS A 108 14.94 0.94 -7.08
C HIS A 108 15.22 1.26 -5.62
N ARG A 109 14.51 0.60 -4.72
CA ARG A 109 14.72 0.77 -3.28
C ARG A 109 15.90 -0.07 -2.84
N CYS A 110 16.82 0.52 -2.09
CA CYS A 110 17.91 -0.21 -1.45
C CYS A 110 17.66 -0.27 0.07
N TRP A 111 17.30 -1.44 0.59
CA TRP A 111 17.09 -1.64 2.03
C TRP A 111 18.21 -2.46 2.66
N THR A 112 18.45 -2.21 3.94
CA THR A 112 19.48 -2.92 4.70
C THR A 112 18.93 -3.37 6.05
N GLY A 113 18.74 -4.69 6.20
CA GLY A 113 18.42 -5.31 7.48
C GLY A 113 19.63 -5.39 8.40
N ASN A 114 19.37 -5.49 9.70
CA ASN A 114 20.40 -5.52 10.73
C ASN A 114 20.04 -6.50 11.84
N ASP A 115 20.94 -7.43 12.18
CA ASP A 115 20.71 -8.36 13.30
C ASP A 115 20.62 -7.66 14.66
N ALA A 116 21.33 -6.54 14.84
CA ALA A 116 21.26 -5.74 16.06
C ALA A 116 19.86 -5.14 16.31
N ASN A 117 19.06 -4.92 15.26
CA ASN A 117 17.70 -4.39 15.39
C ASN A 117 16.67 -5.54 15.44
N LYS A 118 16.81 -6.42 16.44
CA LYS A 118 15.93 -7.58 16.62
C LYS A 118 15.84 -8.46 15.36
N ARG A 119 16.93 -8.57 14.58
CA ARG A 119 17.01 -9.34 13.33
C ARG A 119 15.92 -9.00 12.32
N GLY A 120 15.56 -7.73 12.23
CA GLY A 120 14.55 -7.30 11.28
C GLY A 120 14.79 -5.94 10.65
N TYR A 121 13.99 -5.67 9.64
CA TYR A 121 13.87 -4.38 8.98
C TYR A 121 12.39 -4.05 8.80
N ASN A 122 12.04 -2.78 8.95
CA ASN A 122 10.70 -2.29 8.65
C ASN A 122 10.83 -1.25 7.54
N GLY A 123 10.35 -1.59 6.35
CA GLY A 123 10.18 -0.70 5.23
C GLY A 123 8.77 -0.15 5.17
N ARG A 124 8.63 1.00 4.53
CA ARG A 124 7.35 1.64 4.23
C ARG A 124 7.27 1.87 2.73
N ILE A 125 6.14 1.50 2.14
CA ILE A 125 5.84 1.65 0.72
C ILE A 125 4.62 2.58 0.62
N PRO A 126 4.73 3.71 -0.08
CA PRO A 126 3.62 4.60 -0.36
C PRO A 126 2.40 3.89 -0.96
N ALA A 127 1.21 4.37 -0.61
CA ALA A 127 -0.03 3.92 -1.24
C ALA A 127 0.05 4.00 -2.77
N GLY A 128 -0.34 2.93 -3.46
CA GLY A 128 -0.38 2.86 -4.92
C GLY A 128 0.95 2.50 -5.62
N GLU A 129 2.06 2.37 -4.89
CA GLU A 129 3.33 1.90 -5.47
C GLU A 129 3.32 0.36 -5.63
N ASN A 130 3.14 -0.12 -6.87
CA ASN A 130 3.20 -1.54 -7.23
C ASN A 130 3.57 -1.72 -8.72
N PRO A 131 4.48 -2.63 -9.11
CA PRO A 131 5.35 -3.45 -8.25
C PRO A 131 6.46 -2.64 -7.60
N VAL A 132 7.04 -3.19 -6.52
CA VAL A 132 8.20 -2.58 -5.85
C VAL A 132 9.47 -3.35 -6.17
N TYR A 133 10.46 -2.63 -6.69
CA TYR A 133 11.80 -3.12 -6.98
C TYR A 133 12.71 -2.89 -5.79
N LEU A 134 13.29 -3.96 -5.26
CA LEU A 134 14.04 -3.96 -4.01
C LEU A 134 15.41 -4.63 -4.19
N GLU A 135 16.46 -3.87 -3.94
CA GLU A 135 17.79 -4.37 -3.62
C GLU A 135 17.88 -4.57 -2.10
N LEU A 136 18.03 -5.82 -1.65
CA LEU A 136 18.09 -6.13 -0.23
C LEU A 136 19.50 -6.50 0.21
N HIS A 137 19.90 -5.88 1.30
CA HIS A 137 21.14 -6.15 1.99
C HIS A 137 20.92 -6.50 3.45
N TRP A 138 21.92 -7.11 4.06
CA TRP A 138 21.94 -7.44 5.48
C TRP A 138 23.29 -7.16 6.12
N ARG A 139 23.29 -6.75 7.38
CA ARG A 139 24.51 -6.66 8.20
C ARG A 139 24.26 -7.28 9.57
N LYS A 140 25.32 -7.86 10.15
CA LYS A 140 25.25 -8.47 11.49
C LYS A 140 25.08 -7.42 12.59
N ASP A 141 25.78 -6.29 12.46
CA ASP A 141 25.70 -5.19 13.42
C ASP A 141 26.05 -3.86 12.73
N SER A 142 26.14 -2.77 13.48
CA SER A 142 26.48 -1.45 12.94
C SER A 142 27.90 -1.33 12.39
N LYS A 143 28.82 -2.21 12.80
CA LYS A 143 30.24 -2.22 12.38
C LYS A 143 30.51 -3.24 11.28
N ALA A 144 29.65 -4.24 11.12
CA ALA A 144 29.77 -5.27 10.10
C ALA A 144 29.53 -4.71 8.69
N SER A 145 30.24 -5.30 7.72
CA SER A 145 30.03 -5.00 6.30
C SER A 145 28.63 -5.42 5.85
N ARG A 146 28.09 -4.64 4.92
CA ARG A 146 26.81 -4.92 4.26
C ARG A 146 26.98 -6.09 3.29
N LYS A 147 26.23 -7.17 3.48
CA LYS A 147 26.17 -8.34 2.58
C LYS A 147 24.94 -8.25 1.69
N LEU A 148 25.09 -8.52 0.40
CA LEU A 148 23.97 -8.61 -0.54
C LEU A 148 23.14 -9.86 -0.23
N VAL A 149 21.81 -9.69 -0.19
CA VAL A 149 20.86 -10.82 -0.10
C VAL A 149 20.32 -11.14 -1.49
N GLY A 150 19.95 -10.12 -2.27
CA GLY A 150 19.44 -10.30 -3.63
C GLY A 150 18.64 -9.09 -4.14
N GLY A 151 18.22 -9.18 -5.39
CA GLY A 151 17.25 -8.27 -6.02
C GLY A 151 15.87 -8.92 -6.07
N PHE A 152 14.82 -8.14 -5.78
CA PHE A 152 13.46 -8.64 -5.67
C PHE A 152 12.46 -7.70 -6.33
N ILE A 153 11.44 -8.28 -6.95
CA ILE A 153 10.26 -7.59 -7.44
C ILE A 153 9.07 -8.07 -6.61
N LEU A 154 8.47 -7.16 -5.85
CA LEU A 154 7.40 -7.45 -4.92
C LEU A 154 6.07 -6.98 -5.53
N ASP A 155 5.10 -7.88 -5.63
CA ASP A 155 3.70 -7.51 -5.84
C ASP A 155 3.09 -7.18 -4.47
N VAL A 156 3.25 -5.92 -4.07
CA VAL A 156 2.88 -5.42 -2.74
C VAL A 156 1.37 -5.51 -2.54
N THR A 157 0.59 -5.22 -3.59
CA THR A 157 -0.87 -5.32 -3.56
C THR A 157 -1.32 -6.76 -3.33
N ALA A 158 -0.72 -7.73 -4.03
CA ALA A 158 -1.05 -9.14 -3.80
C ALA A 158 -0.60 -9.63 -2.43
N LEU A 159 0.61 -9.25 -1.99
CA LEU A 159 1.13 -9.60 -0.66
C LEU A 159 0.26 -9.05 0.48
N GLU A 160 -0.23 -7.81 0.36
CA GLU A 160 -1.15 -7.20 1.32
C GLU A 160 -2.50 -7.92 1.31
N LYS A 161 -3.10 -8.13 0.12
CA LYS A 161 -4.39 -8.82 -0.04
C LYS A 161 -4.38 -10.22 0.59
N GLU A 162 -3.27 -10.92 0.48
CA GLU A 162 -3.09 -12.26 1.05
C GLU A 162 -2.68 -12.24 2.53
N GLY A 163 -2.55 -11.07 3.13
CA GLY A 163 -2.28 -10.86 4.56
C GLY A 163 -0.83 -11.05 4.97
N TYR A 164 0.12 -11.07 4.02
CA TYR A 164 1.55 -11.10 4.32
C TYR A 164 2.07 -9.73 4.75
N LEU A 165 1.49 -8.65 4.24
CA LEU A 165 1.82 -7.26 4.60
C LEU A 165 0.68 -6.61 5.38
N VAL A 166 0.94 -5.42 5.92
CA VAL A 166 -0.03 -4.65 6.71
C VAL A 166 -0.14 -3.25 6.13
N GLY A 167 -1.32 -2.89 5.64
CA GLY A 167 -1.69 -1.51 5.37
C GLY A 167 -1.74 -0.68 6.65
N LEU A 168 -1.26 0.55 6.56
CA LEU A 168 -1.28 1.56 7.61
C LEU A 168 -2.50 2.48 7.41
N SER A 169 -2.85 3.24 8.45
CA SER A 169 -4.02 4.13 8.43
C SER A 169 -3.95 5.25 7.39
N ASP A 170 -2.75 5.60 6.94
CA ASP A 170 -2.49 6.61 5.90
C ASP A 170 -2.47 6.01 4.47
N GLY A 171 -2.79 4.72 4.32
CA GLY A 171 -2.81 4.01 3.05
C GLY A 171 -1.47 3.39 2.65
N ASP A 172 -0.39 3.70 3.38
CA ASP A 172 0.93 3.13 3.09
C ASP A 172 1.02 1.68 3.57
N ILE A 173 1.88 0.90 2.94
CA ILE A 173 2.05 -0.51 3.25
C ILE A 173 3.36 -0.71 4.02
N ARG A 174 3.26 -1.34 5.19
CA ARG A 174 4.43 -1.71 5.98
C ARG A 174 4.96 -3.06 5.54
N VAL A 175 6.23 -3.07 5.13
CA VAL A 175 6.98 -4.29 4.85
C VAL A 175 7.88 -4.63 6.02
N ARG A 176 7.81 -5.86 6.50
CA ARG A 176 8.70 -6.36 7.54
C ARG A 176 9.55 -7.49 6.97
N LEU A 177 10.86 -7.32 7.09
CA LEU A 177 11.85 -8.36 6.77
C LEU A 177 12.40 -8.91 8.08
N MET A 178 12.64 -10.22 8.12
CA MET A 178 13.08 -10.95 9.31
C MET A 178 14.17 -11.93 8.90
N ARG A 179 15.29 -11.96 9.62
CA ARG A 179 16.31 -12.99 9.46
C ARG A 179 16.25 -13.97 10.62
N GLU A 180 16.22 -15.25 10.30
CA GLU A 180 16.25 -16.32 11.28
C GLU A 180 17.68 -16.79 11.59
N PRO A 181 17.88 -17.54 12.69
CA PRO A 181 19.21 -18.06 13.04
C PRO A 181 19.84 -18.97 11.98
N ASP A 182 19.01 -19.58 11.12
CA ASP A 182 19.44 -20.40 9.98
C ASP A 182 20.03 -19.57 8.82
N GLY A 183 20.01 -18.23 8.93
CA GLY A 183 20.54 -17.33 7.91
C GLY A 183 19.52 -16.93 6.84
N ARG A 184 18.33 -17.53 6.82
CA ARG A 184 17.28 -17.23 5.86
C ARG A 184 16.58 -15.92 6.21
N VAL A 185 16.23 -15.19 5.15
CA VAL A 185 15.49 -13.93 5.22
C VAL A 185 14.08 -14.16 4.72
N TYR A 186 13.12 -13.65 5.47
CA TYR A 186 11.70 -13.76 5.20
C TYR A 186 11.09 -12.37 5.10
N VAL A 187 10.08 -12.23 4.24
CA VAL A 187 9.15 -11.10 4.30
C VAL A 187 7.82 -11.56 4.87
N GLY A 188 7.22 -10.77 5.75
CA GLY A 188 5.89 -11.08 6.28
C GLY A 188 5.56 -10.38 7.59
N ARG A 189 4.29 -10.45 7.97
CA ARG A 189 3.76 -9.82 9.19
C ARG A 189 4.27 -10.52 10.46
N SER A 190 4.33 -11.84 10.44
CA SER A 190 4.65 -12.69 11.60
C SER A 190 5.41 -13.95 11.19
N VAL A 191 5.82 -14.74 12.19
CA VAL A 191 6.48 -16.05 12.00
C VAL A 191 5.56 -17.04 11.26
N GLU A 192 4.25 -16.95 11.49
CA GLU A 192 3.24 -17.84 10.88
C GLU A 192 2.84 -17.41 9.46
N LYS A 193 2.98 -16.13 9.14
CA LYS A 193 2.56 -15.56 7.86
C LYS A 193 3.71 -14.79 7.21
N ARG A 194 4.58 -15.55 6.56
CA ARG A 194 5.79 -15.07 5.90
C ARG A 194 6.18 -15.93 4.71
N ILE A 195 7.02 -15.36 3.85
CA ILE A 195 7.54 -16.00 2.65
C ILE A 195 9.07 -15.89 2.70
N PRO A 196 9.81 -17.00 2.49
CA PRO A 196 11.26 -16.94 2.37
C PRO A 196 11.63 -16.20 1.07
N ILE A 197 12.58 -15.27 1.15
CA ILE A 197 13.01 -14.47 -0.01
C ILE A 197 14.50 -14.61 -0.33
N GLY A 198 15.33 -15.06 0.61
CA GLY A 198 16.75 -15.23 0.34
C GLY A 198 17.52 -15.69 1.56
N GLU A 199 18.85 -15.72 1.45
CA GLU A 199 19.74 -16.15 2.51
C GLU A 199 20.93 -15.18 2.62
N VAL A 200 21.41 -14.97 3.83
CA VAL A 200 22.65 -14.21 4.07
C VAL A 200 23.78 -15.21 4.23
N SER A 201 24.65 -15.33 3.21
CA SER A 201 25.86 -16.15 3.31
C SER A 201 26.68 -15.71 4.53
N THR A 202 26.89 -16.62 5.48
CA THR A 202 27.53 -16.36 6.77
C THR A 202 29.00 -15.98 6.65
#